data_AF-A0A5J5E0T0-F1
#
_entry.id   AF-A0A5J5E0T0-F1
#
_cell.length_a   1.000
_cell.length_b   1.000
_cell.length_c   1.000
_cell.angle_alpha   90.00
_cell.angle_beta   90.00
_cell.angle_gamma   90.00
#
_symmetry.space_group_name_H-M   'P 1'
#
loop_
_entity.id
_entity.type
_entity.pdbx_description
1 polymer ?
#
loop_
_entity_poly.entity_id
_entity_poly.type
_entity_poly.pdbx_seq_one_letter_code
_entity_poly.pdbx_strand_id
1 'polypeptide(L)'
;MAAIAATVFAMCAACGMPNQSASNERFVDGDVASANGNWQAIADAIMADGKVTRAETEQAIESYYQCMDENGFSGSYAIDLDIYYWVDGGSWGLDPDVPGYQRLPERFHDPDASGTTQDDFSSYLRSAEGKALMANNDKLEKEHREPCKVFDKVDEMAQAAVDWAAYDRRKFDAIVRCIAANAPAYADRARSVAYGFGDISTGVMKLGEEFFGKGDEHWAEFVSKPAGSEEYKLNQCFQNPNGVPMRYFGQAEYSGENRGAQ
;
A
#
# COMPACT_ATOMS: atom_id res chain seq x y z
N MET A 1 18.07 -64.47 44.63
CA MET A 1 16.97 -63.47 44.55
C MET A 1 17.01 -62.86 43.16
N ALA A 2 15.81 -62.60 42.62
CA ALA A 2 15.46 -61.92 41.37
C ALA A 2 16.43 -60.81 40.90
N ALA A 3 16.50 -60.36 39.64
CA ALA A 3 16.01 -60.75 38.32
C ALA A 3 16.43 -59.60 37.36
N ILE A 4 16.77 -59.89 36.09
CA ILE A 4 16.43 -59.10 34.86
C ILE A 4 17.12 -57.71 34.71
N ALA A 5 17.74 -57.24 33.60
CA ALA A 5 17.90 -57.60 32.18
C ALA A 5 19.19 -56.88 31.68
N ALA A 6 20.05 -57.44 30.81
CA ALA A 6 19.99 -57.46 29.33
C ALA A 6 19.63 -56.08 28.73
N THR A 7 20.30 -55.44 27.76
CA THR A 7 21.08 -55.84 26.55
C THR A 7 21.73 -54.52 26.06
N VAL A 8 23.04 -54.34 25.85
CA VAL A 8 23.89 -54.68 24.70
C VAL A 8 23.33 -54.27 23.31
N PHE A 9 24.07 -53.34 22.67
CA PHE A 9 24.20 -53.03 21.22
C PHE A 9 23.03 -52.40 20.45
N ALA A 10 23.27 -51.24 19.81
CA ALA A 10 23.83 -51.18 18.45
C ALA A 10 23.95 -49.72 17.96
N MET A 11 25.03 -49.47 17.21
CA MET A 11 25.24 -48.28 16.38
C MET A 11 24.08 -48.08 15.41
N CYS A 12 23.62 -46.83 15.24
CA CYS A 12 23.06 -46.35 13.98
C CYS A 12 23.13 -44.82 13.92
N ALA A 13 23.44 -44.34 12.72
CA ALA A 13 23.61 -42.95 12.35
C ALA A 13 22.38 -42.07 12.63
N ALA A 14 22.64 -40.82 13.01
CA ALA A 14 21.75 -39.69 12.71
C ALA A 14 22.54 -38.37 12.83
N CYS A 15 23.27 -38.03 11.77
CA CYS A 15 23.32 -36.64 11.34
C CYS A 15 21.87 -36.25 10.97
N GLY A 16 21.32 -35.19 11.54
CA GLY A 16 19.93 -34.82 11.28
C GLY A 16 19.46 -33.54 11.95
N MET A 17 19.87 -32.41 11.38
CA MET A 17 19.14 -31.12 11.21
C MET A 17 18.48 -30.43 12.42
N PRO A 18 18.76 -29.13 12.64
CA PRO A 18 17.69 -28.15 12.88
C PRO A 18 17.08 -27.79 11.52
N ASN A 19 15.88 -28.29 11.24
CA ASN A 19 15.02 -27.83 10.14
C ASN A 19 13.71 -27.32 10.75
N GLN A 20 13.09 -26.34 10.09
CA GLN A 20 11.98 -25.44 10.50
C GLN A 20 12.51 -24.13 11.12
N SER A 21 12.65 -23.00 10.43
CA SER A 21 11.78 -22.44 9.38
C SER A 21 12.58 -21.55 8.39
N ALA A 22 13.37 -22.19 7.52
CA ALA A 22 14.00 -21.54 6.36
C ALA A 22 13.47 -22.15 5.05
N SER A 23 12.21 -22.60 5.05
CA SER A 23 11.57 -23.14 3.86
C SER A 23 10.98 -21.99 3.02
N ASN A 24 11.64 -21.73 1.89
CA ASN A 24 11.06 -21.26 0.63
C ASN A 24 10.84 -19.76 0.44
N GLU A 25 11.73 -18.89 0.91
CA GLU A 25 11.86 -17.59 0.24
C GLU A 25 12.61 -17.83 -1.09
N ARG A 26 11.86 -17.95 -2.18
CA ARG A 26 12.42 -17.98 -3.53
C ARG A 26 12.31 -16.59 -4.11
N PHE A 27 13.44 -15.95 -4.32
CA PHE A 27 13.52 -14.84 -5.26
C PHE A 27 13.46 -15.45 -6.65
N VAL A 28 12.53 -14.99 -7.50
CA VAL A 28 12.54 -15.39 -8.90
C VAL A 28 13.81 -14.79 -9.51
N ASP A 29 14.79 -15.65 -9.85
CA ASP A 29 16.07 -15.24 -10.45
C ASP A 29 15.80 -14.35 -11.68
N GLY A 30 16.47 -13.19 -11.69
CA GLY A 30 16.28 -12.10 -12.66
C GLY A 30 16.60 -12.44 -14.13
N ASP A 31 16.98 -13.68 -14.43
CA ASP A 31 17.23 -14.15 -15.80
C ASP A 31 15.92 -14.43 -16.58
N VAL A 32 14.77 -14.53 -15.90
CA VAL A 32 13.45 -14.49 -16.56
C VAL A 32 13.02 -13.03 -16.84
N ALA A 33 13.64 -12.06 -16.17
CA ALA A 33 13.20 -10.65 -16.13
C ALA A 33 13.86 -9.74 -17.18
N SER A 34 14.88 -10.18 -17.92
CA SER A 34 15.71 -9.26 -18.71
C SER A 34 15.32 -9.07 -20.18
N ALA A 35 14.14 -9.53 -20.64
CA ALA A 35 13.72 -9.29 -22.02
C ALA A 35 12.19 -9.23 -22.19
N ASN A 36 11.66 -8.01 -22.38
CA ASN A 36 10.34 -7.70 -22.98
C ASN A 36 9.08 -7.72 -22.10
N GLY A 37 9.14 -7.35 -20.81
CA GLY A 37 7.90 -7.03 -20.07
C GLY A 37 6.88 -8.17 -20.01
N ASN A 38 7.34 -9.43 -19.89
CA ASN A 38 6.44 -10.57 -19.72
C ASN A 38 5.99 -10.68 -18.26
N TRP A 39 5.18 -9.70 -17.82
CA TRP A 39 4.65 -9.62 -16.47
C TRP A 39 3.87 -10.88 -16.07
N GLN A 40 3.20 -11.51 -17.05
CA GLN A 40 2.50 -12.77 -16.83
C GLN A 40 3.45 -13.88 -16.37
N ALA A 41 4.63 -14.01 -16.99
CA ALA A 41 5.62 -15.02 -16.58
C ALA A 41 6.17 -14.76 -15.17
N ILE A 42 6.33 -13.49 -14.78
CA ILE A 42 6.76 -13.12 -13.42
C ILE A 42 5.67 -13.50 -12.41
N ALA A 43 4.42 -13.13 -12.67
CA ALA A 43 3.29 -13.49 -11.82
C ALA A 43 3.10 -15.01 -11.71
N ASP A 44 3.20 -15.74 -12.83
CA ASP A 44 3.11 -17.20 -12.84
C ASP A 44 4.25 -17.87 -12.06
N ALA A 45 5.46 -17.32 -12.13
CA ALA A 45 6.60 -17.81 -11.36
C ALA A 45 6.40 -17.64 -9.85
N ILE A 46 5.86 -16.49 -9.44
CA ILE A 46 5.50 -16.20 -8.04
C ILE A 46 4.44 -17.18 -7.52
N MET A 47 3.41 -17.48 -8.32
CA MET A 47 2.30 -18.35 -7.90
C MET A 47 2.54 -19.83 -8.15
N ALA A 48 3.73 -20.23 -8.62
CA ALA A 48 3.99 -21.56 -9.18
C ALA A 48 3.73 -22.72 -8.20
N ASP A 49 3.87 -22.49 -6.90
CA ASP A 49 3.65 -23.51 -5.85
C ASP A 49 2.24 -23.46 -5.23
N GLY A 50 1.37 -22.60 -5.75
CA GLY A 50 0.00 -22.42 -5.26
C GLY A 50 -0.08 -21.69 -3.92
N LYS A 51 1.01 -21.03 -3.49
CA LYS A 51 1.05 -20.14 -2.33
C LYS A 51 1.82 -18.87 -2.71
N VAL A 52 1.70 -17.84 -1.88
CA VAL A 52 2.50 -16.62 -2.01
C VAL A 52 3.06 -16.32 -0.63
N THR A 53 4.37 -16.29 -0.52
CA THR A 53 5.10 -15.90 0.68
C THR A 53 5.15 -14.38 0.82
N ARG A 54 5.62 -13.90 1.98
CA ARG A 54 5.85 -12.46 2.18
C ARG A 54 6.80 -11.89 1.12
N ALA A 55 7.96 -12.53 0.93
CA ALA A 55 8.96 -12.08 -0.03
C ALA A 55 8.42 -12.04 -1.47
N GLU A 56 7.62 -13.04 -1.86
CA GLU A 56 6.97 -13.08 -3.18
C GLU A 56 5.90 -11.98 -3.33
N THR A 57 5.20 -11.63 -2.25
CA THR A 57 4.27 -10.49 -2.22
C THR A 57 5.03 -9.17 -2.41
N GLU A 58 6.15 -8.99 -1.71
CA GLU A 58 7.01 -7.79 -1.87
C GLU A 58 7.56 -7.69 -3.30
N GLN A 59 8.04 -8.81 -3.86
CA GLN A 59 8.50 -8.87 -5.26
C GLN A 59 7.38 -8.56 -6.26
N ALA A 60 6.16 -9.06 -6.01
CA ALA A 60 5.00 -8.78 -6.86
C ALA A 60 4.63 -7.30 -6.86
N ILE A 61 4.66 -6.66 -5.69
CA ILE A 61 4.43 -5.23 -5.54
C ILE A 61 5.47 -4.43 -6.33
N GLU A 62 6.75 -4.75 -6.17
CA GLU A 62 7.84 -4.08 -6.90
C GLU A 62 7.67 -4.22 -8.42
N SER A 63 7.34 -5.45 -8.87
CA SER A 63 7.12 -5.74 -10.29
C SER A 63 5.87 -5.05 -10.83
N TYR A 64 4.81 -4.95 -10.02
CA TYR A 64 3.60 -4.22 -10.38
C TYR A 64 3.90 -2.74 -10.60
N TYR A 65 4.63 -2.08 -9.70
CA TYR A 65 4.96 -0.66 -9.87
C TYR A 65 5.98 -0.41 -10.98
N GLN A 66 6.89 -1.35 -11.26
CA GLN A 66 7.72 -1.28 -12.46
C GLN A 66 6.87 -1.38 -13.74
N CYS A 67 5.88 -2.29 -13.78
CA CYS A 67 4.94 -2.37 -14.89
C CYS A 67 4.15 -1.07 -15.06
N MET A 68 3.70 -0.46 -13.96
CA MET A 68 2.98 0.81 -13.97
C MET A 68 3.85 1.94 -14.57
N ASP A 69 5.11 2.06 -14.15
CA ASP A 69 6.09 3.00 -14.72
C ASP A 69 6.25 2.81 -16.24
N GLU A 70 6.50 1.57 -16.68
CA GLU A 70 6.67 1.24 -18.10
C GLU A 70 5.40 1.51 -18.94
N ASN A 71 4.24 1.58 -18.31
CA ASN A 71 2.97 1.93 -18.94
C ASN A 71 2.53 3.38 -18.69
N GLY A 72 3.46 4.25 -18.30
CA GLY A 72 3.25 5.70 -18.23
C GLY A 72 2.46 6.14 -17.01
N PHE A 73 2.52 5.40 -15.91
CA PHE A 73 2.09 5.88 -14.60
C PHE A 73 3.27 6.43 -13.82
N SER A 74 2.97 7.34 -12.91
CA SER A 74 3.90 7.81 -11.89
C SER A 74 3.22 7.94 -10.55
N GLY A 75 4.04 8.00 -9.52
CA GLY A 75 3.58 8.25 -8.17
C GLY A 75 4.49 7.63 -7.13
N SER A 76 3.90 7.31 -5.99
CA SER A 76 4.61 6.80 -4.83
C SER A 76 3.87 5.65 -4.17
N TYR A 77 4.62 4.84 -3.43
CA TYR A 77 4.10 3.67 -2.73
C TYR A 77 5.02 3.31 -1.56
N ALA A 78 4.50 2.62 -0.55
CA ALA A 78 5.30 2.09 0.55
C ALA A 78 4.88 0.65 0.86
N ILE A 79 5.84 -0.17 1.27
CA ILE A 79 5.62 -1.59 1.58
C ILE A 79 5.71 -1.79 3.09
N ASP A 80 4.59 -2.13 3.70
CA ASP A 80 4.52 -2.56 5.10
C ASP A 80 3.47 -3.67 5.24
N LEU A 81 3.83 -4.89 4.86
CA LEU A 81 2.92 -6.03 4.84
C LEU A 81 2.40 -6.44 6.23
N ASP A 82 2.95 -5.87 7.31
CA ASP A 82 2.47 -6.13 8.67
C ASP A 82 1.16 -5.40 8.98
N ILE A 83 0.90 -4.27 8.30
CA ILE A 83 -0.28 -3.41 8.48
C ILE A 83 -0.92 -2.89 7.18
N TYR A 84 -0.31 -3.13 6.01
CA TYR A 84 -0.71 -2.85 4.62
C TYR A 84 -0.43 -4.08 3.72
N TYR A 85 -1.40 -5.01 3.58
CA TYR A 85 -1.26 -6.33 2.97
C TYR A 85 -0.94 -6.26 1.48
N TRP A 86 -1.42 -5.21 0.84
CA TRP A 86 -1.11 -4.78 -0.50
C TRP A 86 -1.17 -3.25 -0.47
N VAL A 87 -0.20 -2.59 -1.10
CA VAL A 87 0.22 -1.21 -0.78
C VAL A 87 -0.94 -0.20 -0.65
N ASP A 88 -0.99 0.50 0.49
CA ASP A 88 -1.95 1.60 0.78
C ASP A 88 -1.21 2.86 1.28
N GLY A 89 0.10 2.96 0.99
CA GLY A 89 0.97 4.02 1.49
C GLY A 89 1.20 5.19 0.52
N GLY A 90 0.61 5.20 -0.68
CA GLY A 90 0.94 6.23 -1.67
C GLY A 90 -0.13 6.48 -2.73
N SER A 91 0.18 7.38 -3.66
CA SER A 91 -0.71 7.82 -4.74
C SER A 91 -0.09 7.53 -6.09
N TRP A 92 -0.91 7.23 -7.09
CA TRP A 92 -0.43 7.08 -8.45
C TRP A 92 -1.46 7.63 -9.43
N GLY A 93 -0.97 8.04 -10.61
CA GLY A 93 -1.78 8.58 -11.69
C GLY A 93 -1.05 8.40 -13.01
N LEU A 94 -1.79 8.53 -14.11
CA LEU A 94 -1.18 8.51 -15.43
C LEU A 94 -0.32 9.76 -15.60
N ASP A 95 0.87 9.60 -16.18
CA ASP A 95 1.76 10.72 -16.46
C ASP A 95 1.02 11.74 -17.32
N PRO A 96 1.11 13.03 -17.00
CA PRO A 96 0.28 14.05 -17.62
C PRO A 96 0.73 14.39 -19.05
N ASP A 97 1.77 13.70 -19.54
CA ASP A 97 2.31 13.74 -20.89
C ASP A 97 1.85 12.52 -21.74
N VAL A 98 1.10 11.57 -21.16
CA VAL A 98 0.54 10.45 -21.90
C VAL A 98 -0.42 10.96 -22.98
N PRO A 99 -0.24 10.55 -24.26
CA PRO A 99 -1.07 11.02 -25.36
C PRO A 99 -2.56 10.78 -25.10
N GLY A 100 -3.35 11.86 -25.17
CA GLY A 100 -4.79 11.81 -24.98
C GLY A 100 -5.25 11.94 -23.52
N TYR A 101 -4.34 11.91 -22.54
CA TYR A 101 -4.69 12.19 -21.15
C TYR A 101 -5.04 13.67 -21.01
N GLN A 102 -6.26 13.95 -20.56
CA GLN A 102 -6.78 15.30 -20.46
C GLN A 102 -6.59 15.82 -19.04
N ARG A 103 -5.73 16.83 -18.88
CA ARG A 103 -5.61 17.56 -17.62
C ARG A 103 -6.91 18.32 -17.34
N LEU A 104 -7.17 18.60 -16.07
CA LEU A 104 -8.25 19.51 -15.70
C LEU A 104 -8.03 20.87 -16.37
N PRO A 105 -9.11 21.64 -16.61
CA PRO A 105 -8.96 23.03 -17.03
C PRO A 105 -8.05 23.82 -16.07
N GLU A 106 -7.19 24.68 -16.63
CA GLU A 106 -6.17 25.44 -15.86
C GLU A 106 -6.74 26.21 -14.66
N ARG A 107 -8.00 26.66 -14.75
CA ARG A 107 -8.71 27.32 -13.64
C ARG A 107 -8.85 26.46 -12.38
N PHE A 108 -8.69 25.14 -12.48
CA PHE A 108 -8.73 24.21 -11.34
C PHE A 108 -7.35 23.82 -10.82
N HIS A 109 -6.26 24.24 -11.49
CA HIS A 109 -4.90 23.88 -11.08
C HIS A 109 -4.40 24.73 -9.90
N ASP A 110 -4.92 25.95 -9.75
CA ASP A 110 -4.62 26.84 -8.63
C ASP A 110 -5.93 27.44 -8.09
N PRO A 111 -6.55 26.80 -7.07
CA PRO A 111 -7.79 27.30 -6.49
C PRO A 111 -7.62 28.69 -5.83
N ASP A 112 -6.41 28.99 -5.34
CA ASP A 112 -6.12 30.26 -4.67
C ASP A 112 -5.91 31.41 -5.66
N ALA A 113 -5.33 31.15 -6.84
CA ALA A 113 -5.14 32.17 -7.88
C ALA A 113 -6.36 32.42 -8.77
N SER A 114 -7.25 31.44 -8.91
CA SER A 114 -8.37 31.50 -9.87
C SER A 114 -9.71 31.96 -9.27
N GLY A 115 -9.82 32.04 -7.94
CA GLY A 115 -11.10 32.34 -7.26
C GLY A 115 -12.14 31.22 -7.43
N THR A 116 -11.70 30.04 -7.84
CA THR A 116 -12.54 28.88 -8.09
C THR A 116 -12.98 28.26 -6.77
N THR A 117 -14.28 28.03 -6.60
CA THR A 117 -14.82 27.39 -5.40
C THR A 117 -14.94 25.88 -5.59
N GLN A 118 -14.99 25.14 -4.47
CA GLN A 118 -15.31 23.70 -4.49
C GLN A 118 -16.65 23.42 -5.20
N ASP A 119 -17.61 24.34 -5.12
CA ASP A 119 -18.90 24.22 -5.81
C ASP A 119 -18.77 24.36 -7.33
N ASP A 120 -17.90 25.24 -7.82
CA ASP A 120 -17.62 25.39 -9.26
C ASP A 120 -16.90 24.15 -9.80
N PHE A 121 -15.89 23.64 -9.09
CA PHE A 121 -15.24 22.38 -9.43
C PHE A 121 -16.23 21.21 -9.47
N SER A 122 -17.05 21.06 -8.42
CA SER A 122 -18.08 20.03 -8.34
C SER A 122 -19.13 20.17 -9.45
N SER A 123 -19.49 21.40 -9.82
CA SER A 123 -20.42 21.68 -10.92
C SER A 123 -19.83 21.32 -12.28
N TYR A 124 -18.54 21.58 -12.50
CA TYR A 124 -17.83 21.17 -13.69
C TYR A 124 -17.77 19.64 -13.83
N LEU A 125 -17.39 18.92 -12.77
CA LEU A 125 -17.36 17.45 -12.80
C LEU A 125 -18.74 16.83 -13.11
N ARG A 126 -19.84 17.51 -12.76
CA ARG A 126 -21.22 17.07 -13.08
C ARG A 126 -21.67 17.46 -14.49
N SER A 127 -21.00 18.40 -15.14
CA SER A 127 -21.29 18.85 -16.49
C SER A 127 -21.01 17.77 -17.53
N ALA A 128 -21.53 17.94 -18.75
CA ALA A 128 -21.28 17.00 -19.85
C ALA A 128 -19.78 16.95 -20.22
N GLU A 129 -19.09 18.09 -20.15
CA GLU A 129 -17.65 18.19 -20.44
C GLU A 129 -16.81 17.47 -19.38
N GLY A 130 -17.04 17.77 -18.09
CA GLY A 130 -16.32 17.12 -17.00
C GLY A 130 -16.54 15.60 -16.97
N LYS A 131 -17.77 15.14 -17.24
CA LYS A 131 -18.06 13.70 -17.38
C LYS A 131 -17.35 13.06 -18.57
N ALA A 132 -17.25 13.76 -19.71
CA ALA A 132 -16.54 13.26 -20.88
C ALA A 132 -15.02 13.16 -20.62
N LEU A 133 -14.44 14.16 -19.96
CA LEU A 133 -13.05 14.16 -19.52
C LEU A 133 -12.76 12.97 -18.60
N MET A 134 -13.56 12.81 -17.53
CA MET A 134 -13.40 11.70 -16.58
C MET A 134 -13.53 10.34 -17.29
N ALA A 135 -14.54 10.17 -18.14
CA ALA A 135 -14.72 8.92 -18.88
C ALA A 135 -13.56 8.59 -19.83
N ASN A 136 -12.94 9.62 -20.43
CA ASN A 136 -11.76 9.44 -21.28
C ASN A 136 -10.52 9.10 -20.47
N ASN A 137 -10.26 9.80 -19.37
CA ASN A 137 -9.14 9.50 -18.48
C ASN A 137 -9.28 8.11 -17.85
N ASP A 138 -10.45 7.74 -17.34
CA ASP A 138 -10.75 6.41 -16.82
C ASP A 138 -10.48 5.30 -17.86
N LYS A 139 -10.78 5.59 -19.14
CA LYS A 139 -10.52 4.66 -20.24
C LYS A 139 -9.02 4.50 -20.47
N LEU A 140 -8.28 5.60 -20.58
CA LEU A 140 -6.83 5.57 -20.77
C LEU A 140 -6.12 4.90 -19.61
N GLU A 141 -6.47 5.24 -18.36
CA GLU A 141 -5.92 4.62 -17.17
C GLU A 141 -6.17 3.10 -17.17
N LYS A 142 -7.35 2.64 -17.58
CA LYS A 142 -7.63 1.20 -17.72
C LYS A 142 -6.78 0.55 -18.80
N GLU A 143 -6.64 1.17 -19.97
CA GLU A 143 -5.85 0.64 -21.08
C GLU A 143 -4.37 0.52 -20.71
N HIS A 144 -3.82 1.53 -20.04
CA HIS A 144 -2.43 1.55 -19.59
C HIS A 144 -2.19 0.61 -18.39
N ARG A 145 -3.17 0.41 -17.50
CA ARG A 145 -3.04 -0.52 -16.36
C ARG A 145 -3.22 -1.99 -16.76
N GLU A 146 -3.92 -2.28 -17.85
CA GLU A 146 -4.27 -3.65 -18.27
C GLU A 146 -3.09 -4.64 -18.27
N PRO A 147 -1.89 -4.30 -18.79
CA PRO A 147 -0.74 -5.20 -18.79
C PRO A 147 -0.28 -5.62 -17.37
N CYS A 148 -0.55 -4.80 -16.36
CA CYS A 148 -0.13 -5.02 -14.98
C CYS A 148 -1.14 -5.82 -14.16
N LYS A 149 -2.35 -6.07 -14.66
CA LYS A 149 -3.40 -6.83 -13.96
C LYS A 149 -3.08 -8.29 -13.72
N VAL A 150 -2.01 -8.82 -14.33
CA VAL A 150 -1.52 -10.17 -14.04
C VAL A 150 -1.18 -10.37 -12.56
N PHE A 151 -0.82 -9.28 -11.86
CA PHE A 151 -0.53 -9.29 -10.43
C PHE A 151 -1.79 -9.27 -9.53
N ASP A 152 -2.99 -9.00 -10.08
CA ASP A 152 -4.25 -9.04 -9.31
C ASP A 152 -4.47 -10.45 -8.71
N LYS A 153 -4.02 -11.52 -9.40
CA LYS A 153 -4.08 -12.90 -8.87
C LYS A 153 -3.12 -13.14 -7.71
N VAL A 154 -1.96 -12.50 -7.74
CA VAL A 154 -0.98 -12.60 -6.65
C VAL A 154 -1.54 -11.91 -5.41
N ASP A 155 -2.17 -10.74 -5.60
CA ASP A 155 -2.88 -10.01 -4.56
C ASP A 155 -4.03 -10.83 -3.96
N GLU A 156 -4.90 -11.42 -4.79
CA GLU A 156 -5.98 -12.32 -4.33
C GLU A 156 -5.45 -13.47 -3.46
N MET A 157 -4.34 -14.09 -3.85
CA MET A 157 -3.72 -15.17 -3.07
C MET A 157 -3.08 -14.67 -1.77
N ALA A 158 -2.40 -13.52 -1.80
CA ALA A 158 -1.84 -12.87 -0.62
C ALA A 158 -2.95 -12.53 0.38
N GLN A 159 -4.04 -11.89 -0.08
CA GLN A 159 -5.23 -11.55 0.70
C GLN A 159 -5.86 -12.76 1.39
N ALA A 160 -5.97 -13.89 0.68
CA ALA A 160 -6.55 -15.11 1.24
C ALA A 160 -5.73 -15.70 2.40
N ALA A 161 -4.43 -15.35 2.50
CA ALA A 161 -3.55 -15.76 3.59
C ALA A 161 -3.52 -14.77 4.77
N VAL A 162 -4.17 -13.60 4.66
CA VAL A 162 -4.14 -12.56 5.69
C VAL A 162 -5.07 -12.90 6.86
N ASP A 163 -4.53 -12.90 8.07
CA ASP A 163 -5.32 -12.77 9.30
C ASP A 163 -5.76 -11.32 9.47
N TRP A 164 -6.93 -10.99 8.91
CA TRP A 164 -7.49 -9.63 8.92
C TRP A 164 -7.71 -9.06 10.32
N ALA A 165 -8.01 -9.90 11.31
CA ALA A 165 -8.24 -9.45 12.68
C ALA A 165 -6.91 -9.07 13.36
N ALA A 166 -5.89 -9.90 13.22
CA ALA A 166 -4.55 -9.58 13.71
C ALA A 166 -3.96 -8.35 13.01
N TYR A 167 -4.23 -8.22 11.72
CA TYR A 167 -3.75 -7.14 10.89
C TYR A 167 -4.40 -5.78 11.24
N ASP A 168 -5.74 -5.71 11.35
CA ASP A 168 -6.45 -4.47 11.79
C ASP A 168 -5.96 -4.04 13.18
N ARG A 169 -5.70 -5.03 14.05
CA ARG A 169 -5.15 -4.78 15.38
C ARG A 169 -3.75 -4.18 15.32
N ARG A 170 -2.84 -4.73 14.51
CA ARG A 170 -1.48 -4.19 14.34
C ARG A 170 -1.51 -2.78 13.77
N LYS A 171 -2.37 -2.51 12.78
CA LYS A 171 -2.54 -1.17 12.20
C LYS A 171 -3.07 -0.18 13.26
N PHE A 172 -4.11 -0.54 13.99
CA PHE A 172 -4.63 0.27 15.10
C PHE A 172 -3.55 0.60 16.14
N ASP A 173 -2.83 -0.41 16.64
CA ASP A 173 -1.81 -0.21 17.66
C ASP A 173 -0.64 0.65 17.11
N ALA A 174 -0.29 0.52 15.83
CA ALA A 174 0.71 1.35 15.17
C ALA A 174 0.28 2.83 15.09
N ILE A 175 -0.97 3.10 14.68
CA ILE A 175 -1.53 4.47 14.62
C ILE A 175 -1.52 5.09 16.02
N VAL A 176 -2.03 4.38 17.04
CA VAL A 176 -2.07 4.90 18.41
C VAL A 176 -0.67 5.23 18.94
N ARG A 177 0.32 4.36 18.67
CA ARG A 177 1.73 4.63 19.03
C ARG A 177 2.29 5.85 18.30
N CYS A 178 2.01 5.97 17.00
CA CYS A 178 2.45 7.12 16.21
C CYS A 178 1.85 8.44 16.74
N ILE A 179 0.55 8.46 17.04
CA ILE A 179 -0.14 9.65 17.60
C ILE A 179 0.50 10.04 18.92
N ALA A 180 0.73 9.08 19.81
CA ALA A 180 1.36 9.36 21.11
C ALA A 180 2.77 9.98 20.98
N ALA A 181 3.52 9.61 19.93
CA ALA A 181 4.87 10.13 19.70
C ALA A 181 4.90 11.47 18.95
N ASN A 182 3.99 11.68 17.99
CA ASN A 182 4.10 12.78 17.01
C ASN A 182 2.99 13.84 17.13
N ALA A 183 1.86 13.50 17.75
CA ALA A 183 0.70 14.38 17.88
C ALA A 183 0.12 14.28 19.32
N PRO A 184 0.93 14.60 20.35
CA PRO A 184 0.61 14.32 21.76
C PRO A 184 -0.69 14.98 22.25
N ALA A 185 -1.13 16.09 21.67
CA ALA A 185 -2.41 16.71 22.01
C ALA A 185 -3.61 15.77 21.76
N TYR A 186 -3.45 14.76 20.90
CA TYR A 186 -4.47 13.81 20.51
C TYR A 186 -4.32 12.42 21.17
N ALA A 187 -3.24 12.21 21.95
CA ALA A 187 -2.88 10.90 22.47
C ALA A 187 -3.90 10.33 23.48
N ASP A 188 -4.50 11.17 24.32
CA ASP A 188 -5.55 10.74 25.26
C ASP A 188 -6.83 10.33 24.51
N ARG A 189 -7.18 11.09 23.47
CA ARG A 189 -8.33 10.82 22.61
C ARG A 189 -8.17 9.49 21.87
N ALA A 190 -7.01 9.25 21.26
CA ALA A 190 -6.70 7.98 20.60
C ALA A 190 -6.74 6.80 21.59
N ARG A 191 -6.22 6.96 22.81
CA ARG A 191 -6.27 5.92 23.85
C ARG A 191 -7.67 5.60 24.35
N SER A 192 -8.60 6.55 24.26
CA SER A 192 -10.00 6.35 24.67
C SER A 192 -10.78 5.46 23.69
N VAL A 193 -10.31 5.32 22.45
CA VAL A 193 -10.91 4.43 21.45
C VAL A 193 -10.59 2.98 21.82
N ALA A 194 -11.59 2.27 22.33
CA ALA A 194 -11.45 0.86 22.68
C ALA A 194 -11.56 -0.04 21.43
N TYR A 195 -10.53 -0.83 21.18
CA TYR A 195 -10.59 -1.92 20.19
C TYR A 195 -11.42 -3.07 20.79
N GLY A 196 -12.66 -3.22 20.31
CA GLY A 196 -13.58 -4.26 20.79
C GLY A 196 -13.14 -5.67 20.36
N PHE A 197 -13.38 -6.66 21.21
CA PHE A 197 -13.20 -8.07 20.86
C PHE A 197 -14.34 -8.52 19.92
N GLY A 198 -14.01 -9.05 18.74
CA GLY A 198 -14.95 -9.86 17.93
C GLY A 198 -15.42 -9.27 16.59
N ASP A 199 -15.19 -7.98 16.30
CA ASP A 199 -15.54 -7.39 15.01
C ASP A 199 -14.28 -7.14 14.17
N ILE A 200 -14.13 -7.91 13.09
CA ILE A 200 -13.10 -7.68 12.07
C ILE A 200 -13.35 -6.27 11.51
N SER A 201 -12.32 -5.42 11.44
CA SER A 201 -12.29 -4.04 10.89
C SER A 201 -12.81 -2.86 11.75
N THR A 202 -13.16 -3.04 13.03
CA THR A 202 -13.67 -1.89 13.80
C THR A 202 -12.62 -0.97 14.41
N GLY A 203 -11.37 -1.42 14.60
CA GLY A 203 -10.40 -0.64 15.36
C GLY A 203 -9.96 0.62 14.63
N VAL A 204 -9.38 0.43 13.45
CA VAL A 204 -8.91 1.56 12.61
C VAL A 204 -10.08 2.42 12.16
N MET A 205 -11.24 1.81 11.85
CA MET A 205 -12.46 2.55 11.50
C MET A 205 -12.95 3.43 12.65
N LYS A 206 -13.07 2.91 13.89
CA LYS A 206 -13.48 3.71 15.06
C LYS A 206 -12.47 4.82 15.37
N LEU A 207 -11.19 4.54 15.18
CA LEU A 207 -10.15 5.55 15.34
C LEU A 207 -10.29 6.64 14.27
N GLY A 208 -10.54 6.26 13.01
CA GLY A 208 -10.86 7.18 11.93
C GLY A 208 -12.12 8.00 12.22
N GLU A 209 -13.22 7.38 12.64
CA GLU A 209 -14.47 8.08 13.00
C GLU A 209 -14.25 9.06 14.16
N GLU A 210 -13.44 8.69 15.16
CA GLU A 210 -13.11 9.58 16.26
C GLU A 210 -12.45 10.86 15.72
N PHE A 211 -11.46 10.76 14.83
CA PHE A 211 -10.71 11.94 14.39
C PHE A 211 -11.34 12.67 13.19
N PHE A 212 -11.84 11.94 12.21
CA PHE A 212 -12.30 12.46 10.92
C PHE A 212 -13.83 12.49 10.79
N GLY A 213 -14.57 12.03 11.80
CA GLY A 213 -16.03 11.94 11.74
C GLY A 213 -16.52 10.78 10.88
N LYS A 214 -17.83 10.59 10.80
CA LYS A 214 -18.42 9.49 10.02
C LYS A 214 -18.40 9.85 8.54
N GLY A 215 -17.70 9.06 7.73
CA GLY A 215 -17.57 9.35 6.30
C GLY A 215 -16.70 10.57 6.00
N ASP A 216 -15.66 10.78 6.82
CA ASP A 216 -14.59 11.75 6.57
C ASP A 216 -15.03 13.23 6.61
N GLU A 217 -16.11 13.55 7.34
CA GLU A 217 -16.66 14.90 7.50
C GLU A 217 -15.62 15.95 7.93
N HIS A 218 -14.65 15.57 8.75
CA HIS A 218 -13.58 16.45 9.24
C HIS A 218 -12.25 16.23 8.52
N TRP A 219 -12.15 15.31 7.56
CA TRP A 219 -10.88 14.99 6.88
C TRP A 219 -10.19 16.22 6.28
N ALA A 220 -10.98 17.09 5.64
CA ALA A 220 -10.50 18.35 5.06
C ALA A 220 -9.85 19.28 6.09
N GLU A 221 -10.25 19.20 7.37
CA GLU A 221 -9.70 19.99 8.47
C GLU A 221 -8.31 19.50 8.88
N PHE A 222 -7.88 18.30 8.52
CA PHE A 222 -6.57 17.75 8.89
C PHE A 222 -5.58 17.75 7.72
N VAL A 223 -6.01 17.37 6.52
CA VAL A 223 -5.11 17.24 5.36
C VAL A 223 -4.60 18.56 4.80
N SER A 224 -5.33 19.65 5.02
CA SER A 224 -4.96 21.00 4.56
C SER A 224 -4.05 21.75 5.54
N LYS A 225 -3.70 21.13 6.67
CA LYS A 225 -2.92 21.79 7.73
C LYS A 225 -1.44 21.81 7.38
N PRO A 226 -0.69 22.84 7.83
CA PRO A 226 0.74 22.94 7.53
C PRO A 226 1.51 21.72 8.03
N ALA A 227 2.54 21.29 7.28
CA ALA A 227 3.33 20.08 7.57
C ALA A 227 3.92 20.01 9.00
N GLY A 228 4.13 21.16 9.65
CA GLY A 228 4.65 21.23 11.03
C GLY A 228 3.60 21.09 12.14
N SER A 229 2.31 21.16 11.80
CA SER A 229 1.20 21.11 12.76
C SER A 229 0.99 19.70 13.35
N GLU A 230 0.39 19.61 14.54
CA GLU A 230 0.04 18.30 15.10
C GLU A 230 -1.10 17.65 14.33
N GLU A 231 -2.00 18.42 13.71
CA GLU A 231 -3.06 17.93 12.82
C GLU A 231 -2.49 17.22 11.59
N TYR A 232 -1.47 17.80 10.96
CA TYR A 232 -0.78 17.15 9.84
C TYR A 232 -0.08 15.87 10.29
N LYS A 233 0.62 15.90 11.42
CA LYS A 233 1.30 14.71 11.98
C LYS A 233 0.31 13.62 12.38
N LEU A 234 -0.85 13.99 12.92
CA LEU A 234 -1.96 13.09 13.20
C LEU A 234 -2.41 12.42 11.91
N ASN A 235 -2.66 13.18 10.85
CA ASN A 235 -3.01 12.64 9.54
C ASN A 235 -1.93 11.66 9.01
N GLN A 236 -0.66 12.02 9.11
CA GLN A 236 0.46 11.15 8.71
C GLN A 236 0.49 9.84 9.51
N CYS A 237 0.08 9.84 10.78
CA CYS A 237 -0.03 8.61 11.56
C CYS A 237 -1.11 7.65 11.03
N PHE A 238 -2.14 8.11 10.32
CA PHE A 238 -3.12 7.21 9.67
C PHE A 238 -2.64 6.70 8.31
N GLN A 239 -1.84 7.49 7.60
CA GLN A 239 -1.32 7.15 6.27
C GLN A 239 -0.08 6.25 6.32
N ASN A 240 0.82 6.49 7.28
CA ASN A 240 2.08 5.75 7.43
C ASN A 240 2.50 5.67 8.91
N PRO A 241 1.78 4.92 9.76
CA PRO A 241 2.02 4.87 11.21
C PRO A 241 3.39 4.32 11.62
N ASN A 242 4.03 3.51 10.78
CA ASN A 242 5.36 2.96 11.04
C ASN A 242 6.49 3.80 10.40
N GLY A 243 6.16 4.85 9.64
CA GLY A 243 7.14 5.69 8.95
C GLY A 243 7.98 4.91 7.95
N VAL A 244 7.41 3.90 7.30
CA VAL A 244 8.13 3.14 6.27
C VAL A 244 8.51 4.08 5.12
N PRO A 245 9.71 3.94 4.53
CA PRO A 245 10.14 4.83 3.46
C PRO A 245 9.20 4.78 2.25
N MET A 246 8.84 5.97 1.75
CA MET A 246 8.15 6.12 0.47
C MET A 246 9.10 5.80 -0.68
N ARG A 247 8.62 5.02 -1.64
CA ARG A 247 9.28 4.74 -2.90
C ARG A 247 8.54 5.50 -4.00
N TYR A 248 9.28 5.98 -4.99
CA TYR A 248 8.76 6.77 -6.11
C TYR A 248 9.02 6.04 -7.42
N PHE A 249 8.12 6.17 -8.39
CA PHE A 249 8.22 5.56 -9.72
C PHE A 249 7.62 6.49 -10.78
N GLY A 250 7.98 6.28 -12.04
CA GLY A 250 7.46 7.07 -13.16
C GLY A 250 8.06 8.47 -13.28
N GLN A 251 7.85 9.10 -14.44
CA GLN A 251 8.61 10.29 -14.82
C GLN A 251 8.16 11.58 -14.12
N ALA A 252 6.88 11.73 -13.77
CA ALA A 252 6.41 12.94 -13.10
C ALA A 252 7.15 13.20 -11.77
N GLU A 253 7.39 12.14 -10.99
CA GLU A 253 8.10 12.24 -9.70
C GLU A 253 9.58 12.64 -9.88
N TYR A 254 10.25 12.08 -10.90
CA TYR A 254 11.65 12.44 -11.20
C TYR A 254 11.79 13.84 -11.82
N SER A 255 10.74 14.37 -12.45
CA SER A 255 10.73 15.71 -13.04
C SER A 255 10.37 16.83 -12.04
N GLY A 256 9.73 16.47 -10.92
CA GLY A 256 9.29 17.39 -9.85
C GLY A 256 10.36 17.74 -8.81
N GLU A 257 11.34 16.87 -8.55
CA GLU A 257 12.29 17.02 -7.42
C GLU A 257 13.78 16.89 -7.79
N ASN A 258 14.26 17.59 -8.82
CA ASN A 258 15.72 17.74 -9.03
C ASN A 258 16.17 19.16 -9.44
N ARG A 259 15.43 20.20 -9.01
CA ARG A 259 15.91 21.61 -9.08
C ARG A 259 16.26 22.23 -7.73
N GLY A 260 16.19 21.47 -6.63
CA GLY A 260 16.33 22.01 -5.27
C GLY A 260 17.34 21.34 -4.34
N ALA A 261 18.07 20.31 -4.77
CA ALA A 261 19.08 19.65 -3.93
C ALA A 261 20.25 19.07 -4.76
N GLN A 262 21.14 19.97 -5.20
CA GLN A 262 22.58 19.69 -5.29
C GLN A 262 23.32 20.78 -4.52
#